data_AF-A0A7C1XNM7-F1
#
_entry.id   AF-A0A7C1XNM7-F1
#
_cell.length_a   1.000
_cell.length_b   1.000
_cell.length_c   1.000
_cell.angle_alpha   90.00
_cell.angle_beta   90.00
_cell.angle_gamma   90.00
#
_symmetry.space_group_name_H-M   'P 1'
#
loop_
_entity.id
_entity.type
_entity.pdbx_description
1 polymer ?
#
loop_
_entity_poly.entity_id
_entity_poly.type
_entity_poly.pdbx_seq_one_letter_code
_entity_poly.pdbx_strand_id
1 'polypeptide(L)'
;MASNIAKARHFKSVSGVRNVAIDHQDALKKGELVILTPTITEVSTSDLTLSNKVVNTVAITIDNRSVAIGKAVQFKVSGGLAGIEYTINVNVDTDSSPAQTLVTNVRLDVIADSPS
;
A
#
# COMPACT_ATOMS: atom_id res chain seq x y z
N MET A 1 -15.44 16.07 -14.57
CA MET A 1 -15.35 14.60 -14.38
C MET A 1 -14.14 14.36 -13.50
N ALA A 2 -14.34 13.91 -12.26
CA ALA A 2 -13.23 13.66 -11.36
C ALA A 2 -12.40 12.51 -11.92
N SER A 3 -11.14 12.79 -12.28
CA SER A 3 -10.16 11.76 -12.59
C SER A 3 -9.99 10.94 -11.31
N ASN A 4 -10.61 9.75 -11.32
CA ASN A 4 -10.49 8.79 -10.26
C ASN A 4 -9.03 8.30 -10.33
N ILE A 5 -8.17 8.86 -9.49
CA ILE A 5 -6.75 8.55 -9.39
C ILE A 5 -6.65 7.02 -9.29
N ALA A 6 -6.29 6.37 -10.39
CA ALA A 6 -5.77 5.02 -10.33
C ALA A 6 -4.52 5.12 -9.45
N LYS A 7 -4.63 4.69 -8.19
CA LYS A 7 -3.49 4.52 -7.27
C LYS A 7 -2.34 3.95 -8.08
N ALA A 8 -1.22 4.68 -8.11
CA ALA A 8 -0.10 4.44 -9.02
C ALA A 8 0.20 2.94 -9.13
N ARG A 9 0.23 2.42 -10.37
CA ARG A 9 0.68 1.06 -10.60
C ARG A 9 2.15 0.97 -10.21
N HIS A 10 2.47 0.03 -9.31
CA HIS A 10 3.85 -0.18 -8.89
C HIS A 10 4.54 -1.15 -9.84
N PHE A 11 5.85 -0.97 -9.98
CA PHE A 11 6.71 -1.86 -10.76
C PHE A 11 7.90 -2.28 -9.90
N LYS A 12 8.29 -3.55 -10.05
CA LYS A 12 9.56 -4.08 -9.54
C LYS A 12 10.08 -5.18 -10.46
N SER A 13 11.39 -5.43 -10.42
CA SER A 13 11.95 -6.63 -11.03
C SER A 13 11.72 -7.85 -10.13
N VAL A 14 12.00 -9.07 -10.60
CA VAL A 14 11.83 -10.31 -9.82
C VAL A 14 12.66 -10.27 -8.53
N SER A 15 13.96 -9.97 -8.64
CA SER A 15 14.86 -9.85 -7.49
C SER A 15 14.69 -8.54 -6.71
N GLY A 16 13.97 -7.58 -7.27
CA GLY A 16 13.74 -6.27 -6.66
C GLY A 16 12.84 -6.35 -5.42
N VAL A 17 13.16 -5.49 -4.45
CA VAL A 17 12.29 -5.17 -3.31
C VAL A 17 11.69 -3.78 -3.53
N ARG A 18 10.37 -3.65 -3.34
CA ARG A 18 9.67 -2.37 -3.46
C ARG A 18 9.10 -1.93 -2.13
N ASN A 19 9.40 -0.69 -1.74
CA ASN A 19 8.67 0.00 -0.68
C ASN A 19 7.38 0.58 -1.28
N VAL A 20 6.25 0.32 -0.62
CA VAL A 20 4.93 0.85 -0.99
C VAL A 20 4.43 1.70 0.17
N ALA A 21 3.90 2.88 -0.15
CA ALA A 21 3.25 3.77 0.79
C ALA A 21 1.86 4.15 0.24
N ILE A 22 0.85 4.16 1.09
CA ILE A 22 -0.54 4.44 0.71
C ILE A 22 -1.05 5.59 1.58
N ASP A 23 -1.48 6.67 0.94
CA ASP A 23 -2.20 7.76 1.59
C ASP A 23 -3.67 7.37 1.83
N HIS A 24 -4.13 7.44 3.08
CA HIS A 24 -5.53 7.29 3.49
C HIS A 24 -6.14 8.62 3.99
N GLN A 25 -5.39 9.72 4.00
CA GLN A 25 -5.79 10.98 4.63
C GLN A 25 -7.13 11.52 4.11
N ASP A 26 -7.42 11.40 2.81
CA ASP A 26 -8.69 11.86 2.22
C ASP A 26 -9.87 10.91 2.47
N ALA A 27 -9.61 9.67 2.88
CA ALA A 27 -10.64 8.71 3.26
C ALA A 27 -11.04 8.83 4.75
N LEU A 28 -10.23 9.53 5.55
CA LEU A 28 -10.41 9.69 6.99
C LEU A 28 -11.16 10.98 7.31
N LYS A 29 -11.98 10.96 8.37
CA LYS A 29 -12.57 12.17 8.94
C LYS A 29 -11.52 13.01 9.68
N LYS A 30 -11.86 14.28 9.93
CA LYS A 30 -10.99 15.18 10.69
C LYS A 30 -10.69 14.58 12.07
N GLY A 31 -9.40 14.40 12.36
CA GLY A 31 -8.93 13.81 13.63
C GLY A 31 -8.81 12.28 13.63
N GLU A 32 -9.40 11.59 12.65
CA GLU A 32 -9.46 10.11 12.63
C GLU A 32 -8.18 9.47 12.11
N LEU A 33 -7.57 8.56 12.85
CA LEU A 33 -6.31 7.90 12.48
C LEU A 33 -6.52 6.48 12.01
N VAL A 34 -5.59 6.00 11.18
CA VAL A 34 -5.37 4.57 11.00
C VAL A 34 -4.73 4.01 12.27
N ILE A 35 -5.31 2.95 12.80
CA ILE A 35 -4.83 2.27 14.00
C ILE A 35 -4.40 0.84 13.71
N LEU A 36 -3.65 0.27 14.66
CA LEU A 36 -3.18 -1.11 14.63
C LEU A 36 -2.23 -1.43 13.46
N THR A 37 -1.74 -2.66 13.44
CA THR A 37 -0.95 -3.18 12.33
C THR A 37 -1.89 -3.47 11.16
N PRO A 38 -1.64 -2.92 9.96
CA PRO A 38 -2.50 -3.13 8.80
C PRO A 38 -2.46 -4.59 8.35
N THR A 39 -3.62 -5.11 7.92
CA THR A 39 -3.70 -6.44 7.31
C THR A 39 -3.46 -6.30 5.82
N ILE A 40 -2.32 -6.84 5.36
CA ILE A 40 -1.88 -6.72 3.96
C ILE A 40 -1.67 -8.12 3.40
N THR A 41 -2.41 -8.47 2.34
CA THR A 41 -2.44 -9.81 1.76
C THR A 41 -2.38 -9.76 0.25
N GLU A 42 -1.70 -10.74 -0.34
CA GLU A 42 -1.83 -11.01 -1.77
C GLU A 42 -3.15 -11.74 -2.04
N VAL A 43 -3.83 -11.44 -3.15
CA VAL A 43 -5.17 -11.97 -3.41
C VAL A 43 -5.18 -13.38 -3.99
N SER A 44 -4.16 -13.81 -4.76
CA SER A 44 -4.29 -15.00 -5.60
C SER A 44 -3.15 -16.02 -5.57
N THR A 45 -1.90 -15.63 -5.87
CA THR A 45 -0.84 -16.61 -6.16
C THR A 45 0.03 -16.98 -4.95
N SER A 46 0.04 -16.12 -3.93
CA SER A 46 0.76 -16.29 -2.66
C SER A 46 2.28 -16.45 -2.78
N ASP A 47 2.89 -15.91 -3.84
CA ASP A 47 4.35 -15.93 -4.06
C ASP A 47 5.04 -14.59 -3.72
N LEU A 48 4.26 -13.58 -3.30
CA LEU A 48 4.77 -12.33 -2.75
C LEU A 48 5.07 -12.47 -1.25
N THR A 49 6.23 -11.97 -0.84
CA THR A 49 6.55 -11.75 0.57
C THR A 49 6.21 -10.30 0.93
N LEU A 50 5.24 -10.14 1.82
CA LEU A 50 4.74 -8.85 2.31
C LEU A 50 5.20 -8.63 3.74
N SER A 51 6.09 -7.66 3.96
CA SER A 51 6.75 -7.44 5.25
C SER A 51 6.76 -5.96 5.67
N ASN A 52 7.19 -5.70 6.92
CA ASN A 52 7.29 -4.35 7.49
C ASN A 52 6.00 -3.52 7.35
N LYS A 53 4.86 -4.15 7.66
CA LYS A 53 3.52 -3.57 7.56
C LYS A 53 3.29 -2.61 8.72
N VAL A 54 3.34 -1.31 8.47
CA VAL A 54 3.31 -0.29 9.54
C VAL A 54 2.49 0.93 9.14
N VAL A 55 1.96 1.63 10.15
CA VAL A 55 1.40 2.98 10.00
C VAL A 55 2.52 4.01 10.17
N ASN A 56 2.47 5.14 9.45
CA ASN A 56 3.48 6.18 9.58
C ASN A 56 3.43 6.87 10.97
N THR A 57 4.59 6.92 11.64
CA THR A 57 4.76 7.55 12.97
C THR A 57 5.33 8.96 12.90
N VAL A 58 5.60 9.45 11.69
CA VAL A 58 5.98 10.84 11.38
C VAL A 58 5.24 11.26 10.12
N ALA A 59 5.10 12.57 9.89
CA ALA A 59 4.60 13.06 8.61
C ALA A 59 5.56 12.63 7.48
N ILE A 60 5.01 12.09 6.40
CA ILE A 60 5.78 11.63 5.24
C ILE A 60 5.27 12.28 3.95
N THR A 61 6.05 12.21 2.88
CA THR A 61 5.61 12.67 1.55
C THR A 61 5.31 11.47 0.67
N ILE A 62 4.11 11.41 0.12
CA ILE A 62 3.66 10.42 -0.87
C ILE A 62 3.15 11.20 -2.09
N ASP A 63 3.67 10.92 -3.28
CA ASP A 63 3.25 11.58 -4.54
C ASP A 63 3.23 13.12 -4.46
N ASN A 64 4.31 13.71 -3.92
CA ASN A 64 4.48 15.15 -3.68
C ASN A 64 3.45 15.78 -2.71
N ARG A 65 2.69 14.95 -1.98
CA ARG A 65 1.73 15.38 -0.98
C ARG A 65 2.23 15.01 0.41
N SER A 66 2.17 15.96 1.34
CA SER A 66 2.45 15.71 2.75
C SER A 66 1.27 14.98 3.38
N VAL A 67 1.56 13.83 3.98
CA VAL A 67 0.60 12.97 4.68
C VAL A 67 0.93 12.99 6.16
N ALA A 68 -0.03 13.42 6.97
CA ALA A 68 0.15 13.56 8.41
C ALA A 68 0.40 12.21 9.09
N ILE A 69 0.95 12.26 10.31
CA ILE A 69 1.13 11.08 11.17
C ILE A 69 -0.18 10.30 11.33
N GLY A 70 -0.11 8.96 11.28
CA GLY A 70 -1.28 8.10 11.47
C GLY A 70 -2.25 8.07 10.30
N LYS A 71 -1.86 8.54 9.11
CA LYS A 71 -2.73 8.63 7.91
C LYS A 71 -2.24 7.81 6.72
N ALA A 72 -1.07 7.18 6.82
CA ALA A 72 -0.49 6.38 5.76
C ALA A 72 -0.04 5.00 6.24
N VAL A 73 -0.11 4.04 5.35
CA VAL A 73 0.39 2.68 5.53
C VAL A 73 1.63 2.49 4.67
N GLN A 74 2.63 1.83 5.22
CA GLN A 74 3.87 1.47 4.54
C GLN A 74 4.14 -0.02 4.68
N PHE A 75 4.65 -0.63 3.61
CA PHE A 75 5.08 -2.03 3.62
C PHE A 75 6.11 -2.29 2.53
N LYS A 76 6.77 -3.45 2.63
CA LYS A 76 7.74 -3.94 1.65
C LYS A 76 7.16 -5.14 0.91
N VAL A 77 7.45 -5.19 -0.40
CA VAL A 77 7.09 -6.29 -1.27
C VAL A 77 8.35 -6.86 -1.93
N SER A 78 8.51 -8.17 -1.87
CA SER A 78 9.54 -8.94 -2.58
C SER A 78 8.94 -10.26 -3.10
N GLY A 79 9.70 -11.04 -3.87
CA GLY A 79 9.19 -12.29 -4.49
C GLY A 79 8.36 -12.04 -5.74
N GLY A 80 7.57 -13.01 -6.18
CA GLY A 80 6.77 -12.92 -7.39
C GLY A 80 7.51 -13.26 -8.69
N LEU A 81 6.73 -13.49 -9.74
CA LEU A 81 7.14 -13.99 -11.04
C LEU A 81 7.04 -12.91 -12.12
N ALA A 82 8.02 -12.91 -13.03
CA ALA A 82 8.03 -11.98 -14.15
C ALA A 82 6.79 -12.15 -15.05
N GLY A 83 6.25 -11.03 -15.53
CA GLY A 83 5.10 -11.00 -16.44
C GLY A 83 3.74 -11.13 -15.74
N ILE A 84 3.70 -11.17 -14.41
CA ILE A 84 2.46 -11.26 -13.63
C ILE A 84 2.12 -9.90 -13.02
N GLU A 85 0.85 -9.50 -13.16
CA GLU A 85 0.25 -8.38 -12.40
C GLU A 85 -0.38 -8.94 -11.12
N TYR A 86 0.08 -8.44 -9.98
CA TYR A 86 -0.40 -8.80 -8.66
C TYR A 86 -1.41 -7.79 -8.14
N THR A 87 -2.42 -8.31 -7.42
CA THR A 87 -3.29 -7.49 -6.57
C THR A 87 -2.96 -7.77 -5.10
N ILE A 88 -2.67 -6.70 -4.37
CA ILE A 88 -2.42 -6.72 -2.93
C ILE A 88 -3.55 -5.95 -2.25
N ASN A 89 -4.28 -6.62 -1.37
CA ASN A 89 -5.29 -5.99 -0.53
C ASN A 89 -4.63 -5.41 0.72
N VAL A 90 -4.99 -4.17 1.03
CA VAL A 90 -4.59 -3.45 2.23
C VAL A 90 -5.84 -3.07 2.99
N ASN A 91 -6.03 -3.71 4.14
CA ASN A 91 -7.13 -3.49 5.05
C ASN A 91 -6.60 -2.79 6.30
N VAL A 92 -7.21 -1.65 6.62
CA VAL A 92 -6.86 -0.89 7.82
C VAL A 92 -8.09 -0.51 8.60
N ASP A 93 -8.00 -0.67 9.92
CA ASP A 93 -9.03 -0.19 10.84
C ASP A 93 -8.66 1.21 11.31
N THR A 94 -9.68 1.99 11.61
CA THR A 94 -9.53 3.38 12.06
C THR A 94 -10.09 3.57 13.47
N ASP A 95 -9.70 4.66 14.13
CA ASP A 95 -10.18 5.03 15.46
C ASP A 95 -11.53 5.76 15.46
N SER A 96 -12.27 5.73 14.35
CA SER A 96 -13.59 6.34 14.30
C SER A 96 -14.57 5.68 15.27
N SER A 97 -15.64 6.39 15.62
CA SER A 97 -16.77 5.83 16.36
C SER A 97 -18.08 6.05 15.58
N PRO A 98 -18.72 4.99 15.06
CA PRO A 98 -18.28 3.59 15.08
C PRO A 98 -16.99 3.37 14.28
N ALA A 99 -16.22 2.32 14.60
CA ALA A 99 -14.98 1.99 13.89
C ALA A 99 -15.29 1.63 12.42
N GLN A 100 -14.45 2.09 11.50
CA GLN A 100 -14.53 1.72 10.09
C GLN A 100 -13.27 0.98 9.64
N THR A 101 -13.45 0.11 8.64
CA THR A 101 -12.35 -0.54 7.94
C THR A 101 -12.25 0.04 6.54
N LEU A 102 -11.08 0.58 6.20
CA LEU A 102 -10.78 1.04 4.85
C LEU A 102 -10.06 -0.07 4.09
N VAL A 103 -10.51 -0.34 2.86
CA VAL A 103 -9.90 -1.32 1.95
C VAL A 103 -9.28 -0.60 0.77
N THR A 104 -8.05 -0.94 0.45
CA THR A 104 -7.33 -0.44 -0.72
C THR A 104 -6.69 -1.60 -1.48
N ASN A 105 -6.81 -1.56 -2.80
CA ASN A 105 -6.10 -2.49 -3.68
C ASN A 105 -4.88 -1.79 -4.27
N VAL A 106 -3.73 -2.45 -4.19
CA VAL A 106 -2.48 -2.06 -4.84
C VAL A 106 -2.24 -3.01 -6.01
N ARG A 107 -1.91 -2.44 -7.18
CA ARG A 107 -1.49 -3.19 -8.36
C ARG A 107 0.03 -3.14 -8.48
N LEU A 108 0.66 -4.30 -8.61
CA LEU A 108 2.11 -4.44 -8.77
C LEU A 108 2.42 -5.30 -9.99
N ASP A 109 3.09 -4.71 -10.98
CA ASP A 109 3.67 -5.44 -12.11
C ASP A 109 5.07 -5.92 -11.73
N VAL A 110 5.32 -7.23 -11.87
CA VAL A 110 6.66 -7.80 -11.73
C VAL A 110 7.24 -8.04 -13.11
N ILE A 111 8.38 -7.40 -13.39
CA ILE A 111 9.10 -7.52 -14.66
C ILE A 111 10.33 -8.41 -14.50
N ALA A 112 10.81 -8.99 -15.60
CA ALA A 112 12.06 -9.73 -15.59
C ALA A 112 13.23 -8.84 -15.14
N ASP A 113 14.21 -9.44 -14.46
CA ASP A 113 15.47 -8.77 -14.20
C ASP A 113 16.14 -8.44 -15.53
N SER A 114 16.79 -7.27 -15.62
CA SER A 114 17.55 -6.92 -16.82
C SER A 114 18.72 -7.88 -16.99
N PRO A 115 18.99 -8.40 -18.21
CA PRO A 115 20.18 -9.20 -18.44
C PRO A 115 21.41 -8.33 -18.14
N SER A 116 22.32 -8.87 -17.33
CA SER A 116 23.63 -8.27 -17.02
C SER A 116 24.54 -8.22 -18.24
#